data_AF-A0A3D0L8B7-F1
#
_entry.id   AF-A0A3D0L8B7-F1
#
_cell.length_a   1.000
_cell.length_b   1.000
_cell.length_c   1.000
_cell.angle_alpha   90.00
_cell.angle_beta   90.00
_cell.angle_gamma   90.00
#
_symmetry.space_group_name_H-M   'P 1'
#
loop_
_entity.id
_entity.type
_entity.pdbx_description
1 polymer ?
#
loop_
_entity_poly.entity_id
_entity_poly.type
_entity_poly.pdbx_seq_one_letter_code
_entity_poly.pdbx_strand_id
1 'polypeptide(L)'
;GKPIDDFAYMISKMAFNAICFNEEKSLKSKSFIKILAQALVMGGLAMEIAGNSRPSSGSEHLFCHSLEENFPEIRIPHGISVAMGTVVSTSLHNANIAKIKRILHQYNLPVRPGQWKITEDIFIETWQKARASRADRHSILDTADLSSENLSRLYREMEEEFK
;
A
#
# COMPACT_ATOMS: atom_id res chain seq x y z
N GLY A 1 23.17 -0.49 -6.05
CA GLY A 1 22.09 -1.02 -5.19
C GLY A 1 22.33 -2.49 -4.91
N LYS A 2 21.68 -3.08 -3.90
CA LYS A 2 21.68 -4.54 -3.71
C LYS A 2 21.07 -5.22 -4.95
N PRO A 3 21.56 -6.41 -5.36
CA PRO A 3 20.98 -7.16 -6.48
C PRO A 3 19.50 -7.44 -6.22
N ILE A 4 18.70 -7.36 -7.29
CA ILE A 4 17.27 -7.67 -7.27
C ILE A 4 17.11 -9.17 -7.51
N ASP A 5 16.33 -9.84 -6.66
CA ASP A 5 15.96 -11.24 -6.87
C ASP A 5 14.68 -11.33 -7.71
N ASP A 6 14.84 -11.48 -9.02
CA ASP A 6 13.71 -11.50 -9.96
C ASP A 6 12.70 -12.62 -9.66
N PHE A 7 13.18 -13.75 -9.09
CA PHE A 7 12.32 -14.86 -8.72
C PHE A 7 11.43 -14.48 -7.52
N ALA A 8 11.98 -13.83 -6.50
CA ALA A 8 11.21 -13.31 -5.37
C ALA A 8 10.12 -12.31 -5.83
N TYR A 9 10.46 -11.38 -6.73
CA TYR A 9 9.48 -10.43 -7.28
C TYR A 9 8.41 -11.12 -8.14
N MET A 10 8.77 -12.17 -8.88
CA MET A 10 7.79 -12.98 -9.61
C MET A 10 6.79 -13.65 -8.65
N ILE A 11 7.26 -14.26 -7.56
CA ILE A 11 6.39 -14.88 -6.55
C ILE A 11 5.48 -13.85 -5.89
N SER A 12 6.01 -12.68 -5.49
CA SER A 12 5.19 -11.59 -4.94
C SER A 12 4.12 -11.11 -5.94
N LYS A 13 4.50 -10.93 -7.21
CA LYS A 13 3.55 -10.55 -8.27
C LYS A 13 2.47 -11.60 -8.50
N MET A 14 2.81 -12.89 -8.41
CA MET A 14 1.84 -13.98 -8.50
C MET A 14 0.85 -13.94 -7.33
N ALA A 15 1.33 -13.68 -6.11
CA ALA A 15 0.47 -13.52 -4.93
C ALA A 15 -0.54 -12.37 -5.12
N PHE A 16 -0.07 -11.21 -5.59
CA PHE A 16 -0.93 -10.07 -5.91
C PHE A 16 -1.96 -10.42 -7.01
N ASN A 17 -1.52 -11.05 -8.09
CA ASN A 17 -2.38 -11.42 -9.21
C ASN A 17 -3.46 -12.43 -8.81
N ALA A 18 -3.15 -13.38 -7.92
CA ALA A 18 -4.11 -14.36 -7.42
C ALA A 18 -5.34 -13.69 -6.78
N ILE A 19 -5.15 -12.55 -6.09
CA ILE A 19 -6.24 -11.75 -5.53
C ILE A 19 -6.91 -10.89 -6.61
N CYS A 20 -6.12 -10.19 -7.43
CA CYS A 20 -6.65 -9.29 -8.46
C CYS A 20 -7.64 -9.98 -9.41
N PHE A 21 -7.28 -11.18 -9.86
CA PHE A 21 -8.03 -11.93 -10.87
C PHE A 21 -8.98 -12.97 -10.27
N ASN A 22 -9.12 -13.03 -8.94
CA ASN A 22 -10.08 -13.95 -8.32
C ASN A 22 -11.52 -13.54 -8.66
N GLU A 23 -12.34 -14.47 -9.14
CA GLU A 23 -13.75 -14.17 -9.47
C GLU A 23 -14.59 -13.94 -8.21
N GLU A 24 -14.30 -14.66 -7.13
CA GLU A 24 -14.96 -14.48 -5.84
C GLU A 24 -14.47 -13.20 -5.16
N LYS A 25 -15.39 -12.24 -4.96
CA LYS A 25 -15.11 -10.94 -4.33
C LYS A 25 -15.60 -10.83 -2.88
N SER A 26 -16.33 -11.82 -2.38
CA SER A 26 -16.74 -11.86 -0.98
C SER A 26 -15.56 -12.21 -0.08
N LEU A 27 -15.17 -11.26 0.78
CA LEU A 27 -14.12 -11.46 1.79
C LEU A 27 -14.44 -12.56 2.81
N LYS A 28 -15.72 -12.96 2.92
CA LYS A 28 -16.19 -14.01 3.83
C LYS A 28 -16.24 -15.39 3.17
N SER A 29 -16.01 -15.48 1.86
CA SER A 29 -16.03 -16.75 1.14
C SER A 29 -14.86 -17.62 1.54
N LYS A 30 -15.11 -18.91 1.81
CA LYS A 30 -14.04 -19.88 2.13
C LYS A 30 -13.01 -19.97 1.01
N SER A 31 -13.46 -19.87 -0.25
CA SER A 31 -12.58 -19.90 -1.41
C SER A 31 -11.63 -18.69 -1.41
N PHE A 32 -12.19 -17.48 -1.23
CA PHE A 32 -11.40 -16.26 -1.14
C PHE A 32 -10.41 -16.30 0.04
N ILE A 33 -10.86 -16.72 1.23
CA ILE A 33 -10.00 -16.82 2.42
C ILE A 33 -8.82 -17.78 2.17
N LYS A 34 -9.06 -18.91 1.49
CA LYS A 34 -8.00 -19.85 1.12
C LYS A 34 -6.98 -19.22 0.17
N ILE A 35 -7.44 -18.53 -0.87
CA ILE A 35 -6.56 -17.85 -1.85
C ILE A 35 -5.78 -16.73 -1.16
N LEU A 36 -6.42 -15.95 -0.29
CA LEU A 36 -5.78 -14.90 0.50
C LEU A 36 -4.68 -15.48 1.41
N ALA A 37 -4.95 -16.57 2.12
CA ALA A 37 -3.95 -17.23 2.96
C ALA A 37 -2.75 -17.71 2.13
N GLN A 38 -2.98 -18.29 0.95
CA GLN A 38 -1.91 -18.72 0.04
C GLN A 38 -1.09 -17.53 -0.47
N ALA A 39 -1.75 -16.42 -0.85
CA ALA A 39 -1.07 -15.21 -1.30
C ALA A 39 -0.18 -14.61 -0.18
N LEU A 40 -0.64 -14.61 1.07
CA LEU A 40 0.15 -14.17 2.22
C LEU A 40 1.39 -15.06 2.44
N VAL A 41 1.23 -16.39 2.34
CA VAL A 41 2.37 -17.33 2.42
C VAL A 41 3.37 -17.08 1.29
N MET A 42 2.90 -16.87 0.07
CA MET A 42 3.76 -16.52 -1.08
C MET A 42 4.51 -15.21 -0.85
N GLY A 43 3.86 -14.20 -0.27
CA GLY A 43 4.52 -12.95 0.13
C GLY A 43 5.63 -13.17 1.14
N GLY A 44 5.42 -14.06 2.12
CA GLY A 44 6.45 -14.49 3.07
C GLY A 44 7.63 -15.21 2.42
N LEU A 45 7.34 -16.17 1.53
CA LEU A 45 8.37 -16.90 0.77
C LEU A 45 9.20 -15.97 -0.11
N ALA A 46 8.56 -15.00 -0.78
CA ALA A 46 9.27 -14.00 -1.58
C ALA A 46 10.27 -13.19 -0.74
N MET A 47 9.87 -12.77 0.47
CA MET A 47 10.77 -12.04 1.37
C MET A 47 11.94 -12.92 1.85
N GLU A 48 11.69 -14.19 2.16
CA GLU A 48 12.71 -15.14 2.56
C GLU A 48 13.75 -15.35 1.44
N ILE A 49 13.29 -15.59 0.21
CA ILE A 49 14.15 -15.75 -0.97
C ILE A 49 15.00 -14.49 -1.20
N ALA A 50 14.39 -13.31 -1.13
CA ALA A 50 15.12 -12.05 -1.32
C ALA A 50 16.07 -11.70 -0.15
N GLY A 51 15.94 -12.37 1.00
CA GLY A 51 16.67 -12.05 2.23
C GLY A 51 16.31 -10.67 2.80
N ASN A 52 15.17 -10.11 2.45
CA ASN A 52 14.67 -8.82 2.91
C ASN A 52 13.19 -8.63 2.54
N SER A 53 12.54 -7.60 3.10
CA SER A 53 11.12 -7.34 2.85
C SER A 53 10.78 -6.67 1.52
N ARG A 54 11.76 -6.37 0.65
CA ARG A 54 11.54 -5.54 -0.56
C ARG A 54 10.46 -6.06 -1.51
N PRO A 55 10.30 -7.38 -1.74
CA PRO A 55 9.25 -7.89 -2.62
C PRO A 55 7.82 -7.59 -2.15
N SER A 56 7.61 -7.35 -0.86
CA SER A 56 6.28 -7.24 -0.25
C SER A 56 6.04 -5.93 0.49
N SER A 57 7.08 -5.10 0.67
CA SER A 57 7.01 -3.88 1.47
C SER A 57 7.81 -2.77 0.80
N GLY A 58 7.15 -1.71 0.33
CA GLY A 58 7.70 -0.53 -0.35
C GLY A 58 7.24 0.80 0.29
N SER A 59 7.00 1.83 -0.52
CA SER A 59 6.60 3.17 -0.05
C SER A 59 5.22 3.17 0.62
N GLU A 60 4.34 2.27 0.19
CA GLU A 60 3.02 2.06 0.80
C GLU A 60 3.11 1.58 2.25
N HIS A 61 4.11 0.75 2.56
CA HIS A 61 4.39 0.31 3.93
C HIS A 61 5.10 1.39 4.74
N LEU A 62 5.95 2.23 4.12
CA LEU A 62 6.56 3.37 4.81
C LEU A 62 5.50 4.36 5.30
N PHE A 63 4.48 4.64 4.49
CA PHE A 63 3.32 5.42 4.93
C PHE A 63 2.61 4.76 6.12
N CYS A 64 2.31 3.47 6.02
CA CYS A 64 1.66 2.72 7.09
C CYS A 64 2.44 2.81 8.41
N HIS A 65 3.74 2.50 8.39
CA HIS A 65 4.57 2.56 9.59
C HIS A 65 4.70 3.98 10.12
N SER A 66 4.83 4.98 9.24
CA SER A 66 4.87 6.37 9.68
C SER A 66 3.57 6.79 10.37
N LEU A 67 2.41 6.30 9.91
CA LEU A 67 1.12 6.55 10.55
C LEU A 67 1.05 5.87 11.91
N GLU A 68 1.41 4.59 11.99
CA GLU A 68 1.41 3.79 13.22
C GLU A 68 2.35 4.35 14.29
N GLU A 69 3.51 4.88 13.89
CA GLU A 69 4.52 5.43 14.80
C GLU A 69 4.20 6.84 15.27
N ASN A 70 3.67 7.70 14.39
CA ASN A 70 3.49 9.14 14.68
C ASN A 70 2.08 9.51 15.15
N PHE A 71 1.08 8.69 14.83
CA PHE A 71 -0.33 8.93 15.16
C PHE A 71 -0.96 7.65 15.76
N PRO A 72 -0.41 7.10 16.87
CA PRO A 72 -0.83 5.82 17.44
C PRO A 72 -2.29 5.81 17.95
N GLU A 73 -2.90 6.96 18.13
CA GLU A 73 -4.32 7.13 18.46
C GLU A 73 -5.27 6.77 17.30
N ILE A 74 -4.78 6.79 16.06
CA ILE A 74 -5.53 6.41 14.87
C ILE A 74 -5.60 4.89 14.77
N ARG A 75 -6.75 4.33 15.10
CA ARG A 75 -7.00 2.88 15.03
C ARG A 75 -7.43 2.47 13.63
N ILE A 76 -6.47 2.06 12.81
CA ILE A 76 -6.68 1.53 11.47
C ILE A 76 -6.00 0.15 11.35
N PRO A 77 -6.63 -0.85 10.70
CA PRO A 77 -5.95 -2.11 10.44
C PRO A 77 -4.79 -1.91 9.46
N HIS A 78 -3.64 -2.52 9.76
CA HIS A 78 -2.41 -2.44 8.96
C HIS A 78 -2.63 -2.63 7.45
N GLY A 79 -3.42 -3.64 7.05
CA GLY A 79 -3.70 -3.88 5.63
C GLY A 79 -4.49 -2.76 4.95
N ILE A 80 -5.30 -2.01 5.69
CA ILE A 80 -6.08 -0.87 5.17
C ILE A 80 -5.19 0.36 5.02
N SER A 81 -4.32 0.68 5.99
CA SER A 81 -3.34 1.76 5.86
C SER A 81 -2.32 1.46 4.76
N VAL A 82 -1.89 0.21 4.59
CA VAL A 82 -1.06 -0.21 3.44
C VAL A 82 -1.82 -0.04 2.11
N ALA A 83 -3.11 -0.38 2.05
CA ALA A 83 -3.92 -0.17 0.85
C ALA A 83 -4.06 1.32 0.51
N MET A 84 -4.27 2.20 1.49
CA MET A 84 -4.23 3.66 1.31
C MET A 84 -2.87 4.10 0.76
N GLY A 85 -1.79 3.63 1.38
CA GLY A 85 -0.42 3.88 0.95
C GLY A 85 -0.18 3.47 -0.51
N THR A 86 -0.83 2.38 -0.95
CA THR A 86 -0.69 1.82 -2.30
C THR A 86 -1.33 2.72 -3.35
N VAL A 87 -2.48 3.35 -3.04
CA VAL A 87 -3.13 4.32 -3.94
C VAL A 87 -2.18 5.46 -4.23
N VAL A 88 -1.65 6.11 -3.19
CA VAL A 88 -0.76 7.26 -3.33
C VAL A 88 0.56 6.86 -3.98
N SER A 89 1.19 5.77 -3.52
CA SER A 89 2.45 5.28 -4.08
C SER A 89 2.33 5.01 -5.59
N THR A 90 1.22 4.41 -6.02
CA THR A 90 0.96 4.15 -7.44
C THR A 90 0.82 5.45 -8.23
N SER A 91 0.16 6.47 -7.67
CA SER A 91 0.08 7.81 -8.28
C SER A 91 1.44 8.49 -8.38
N LEU A 92 2.27 8.44 -7.32
CA LEU A 92 3.62 9.01 -7.33
C LEU A 92 4.53 8.30 -8.34
N HIS A 93 4.33 7.00 -8.54
CA HIS A 93 5.02 6.22 -9.57
C HIS A 93 4.52 6.51 -11.01
N ASN A 94 3.47 7.32 -11.20
CA ASN A 94 2.76 7.48 -12.47
C ASN A 94 2.34 6.12 -13.07
N ALA A 95 2.01 5.16 -12.21
CA ALA A 95 1.63 3.81 -12.60
C ALA A 95 0.10 3.72 -12.80
N ASN A 96 -0.40 2.52 -13.15
CA ASN A 96 -1.81 2.31 -13.46
C ASN A 96 -2.70 2.37 -12.19
N ILE A 97 -3.00 3.59 -11.74
CA ILE A 97 -3.86 3.87 -10.59
C ILE A 97 -5.28 3.38 -10.79
N ALA A 98 -5.79 3.39 -12.02
CA ALA A 98 -7.12 2.89 -12.36
C ALA A 98 -7.28 1.40 -12.03
N LYS A 99 -6.23 0.59 -12.25
CA LYS A 99 -6.23 -0.83 -11.86
C LYS A 99 -6.38 -0.98 -10.34
N ILE A 100 -5.64 -0.20 -9.56
CA ILE A 100 -5.68 -0.25 -8.09
C ILE A 100 -7.05 0.18 -7.57
N LYS A 101 -7.55 1.35 -7.99
CA LYS A 101 -8.89 1.84 -7.63
C LYS A 101 -9.98 0.81 -7.91
N ARG A 102 -9.96 0.21 -9.10
CA ARG A 102 -10.92 -0.85 -9.49
C ARG A 102 -10.89 -2.04 -8.53
N ILE A 103 -9.71 -2.53 -8.15
CA ILE A 103 -9.58 -3.66 -7.21
C ILE A 103 -10.14 -3.30 -5.84
N LEU A 104 -9.79 -2.12 -5.32
CA LEU A 104 -10.26 -1.65 -4.01
C LEU A 104 -11.79 -1.52 -3.97
N HIS A 105 -12.41 -1.00 -5.04
CA HIS A 105 -13.87 -0.93 -5.19
C HIS A 105 -14.51 -2.31 -5.32
N GLN A 106 -13.92 -3.23 -6.09
CA GLN A 106 -14.45 -4.60 -6.24
C GLN A 106 -14.52 -5.36 -4.92
N TYR A 107 -13.58 -5.10 -4.01
CA TYR A 107 -13.55 -5.69 -2.66
C TYR A 107 -14.22 -4.83 -1.60
N ASN A 108 -14.79 -3.68 -1.98
CA ASN A 108 -15.42 -2.72 -1.08
C ASN A 108 -14.54 -2.35 0.12
N LEU A 109 -13.25 -2.09 -0.14
CA LEU A 109 -12.28 -1.82 0.92
C LEU A 109 -12.40 -0.38 1.44
N PRO A 110 -12.47 -0.18 2.77
CA PRO A 110 -12.60 1.14 3.37
C PRO A 110 -11.27 1.90 3.34
N VAL A 111 -10.88 2.47 2.19
CA VAL A 111 -9.58 3.16 2.01
C VAL A 111 -9.67 4.69 1.94
N ARG A 112 -10.85 5.27 2.14
CA ARG A 112 -11.04 6.71 2.31
C ARG A 112 -10.37 7.19 3.62
N PRO A 113 -9.41 8.12 3.62
CA PRO A 113 -8.69 8.56 4.82
C PRO A 113 -9.60 9.10 5.94
N GLY A 114 -10.57 9.95 5.60
CA GLY A 114 -11.45 10.63 6.55
C GLY A 114 -12.33 9.69 7.38
N GLN A 115 -12.69 8.51 6.85
CA GLN A 115 -13.45 7.50 7.60
C GLN A 115 -12.64 6.91 8.77
N TRP A 116 -11.30 7.01 8.71
CA TRP A 116 -10.36 6.56 9.72
C TRP A 116 -9.80 7.70 10.57
N LYS A 117 -10.42 8.89 10.52
CA LYS A 117 -9.97 10.10 11.24
C LYS A 117 -8.59 10.60 10.81
N ILE A 118 -8.14 10.22 9.62
CA ILE A 118 -6.93 10.76 9.01
C ILE A 118 -7.31 12.08 8.33
N THR A 119 -6.95 13.19 8.95
CA THR A 119 -7.14 14.54 8.39
C THR A 119 -6.13 14.81 7.27
N GLU A 120 -6.37 15.85 6.46
CA GLU A 120 -5.45 16.29 5.41
C GLU A 120 -4.05 16.56 5.99
N ASP A 121 -3.96 17.27 7.12
CA ASP A 121 -2.68 17.57 7.80
C ASP A 121 -1.95 16.31 8.24
N ILE A 122 -2.64 15.37 8.89
CA ILE A 122 -2.06 14.10 9.34
C ILE A 122 -1.56 13.31 8.12
N PHE A 123 -2.33 13.27 7.04
CA PHE A 123 -1.96 12.58 5.81
C PHE A 123 -0.67 13.16 5.20
N ILE A 124 -0.59 14.48 5.08
CA ILE A 124 0.59 15.19 4.56
C ILE A 124 1.80 14.91 5.45
N GLU A 125 1.67 15.12 6.76
CA GLU A 125 2.74 14.91 7.72
C GLU A 125 3.24 13.47 7.71
N THR A 126 2.33 12.49 7.60
CA THR A 126 2.67 11.07 7.51
C THR A 126 3.54 10.77 6.29
N TRP A 127 3.19 11.27 5.10
CA TRP A 127 4.01 11.04 3.90
C TRP A 127 5.39 11.71 3.96
N GLN A 128 5.45 12.91 4.52
CA GLN A 128 6.71 13.65 4.66
C GLN A 128 7.64 12.95 5.65
N LYS A 129 7.10 12.40 6.75
CA LYS A 129 7.86 11.60 7.72
C LYS A 129 8.22 10.21 7.20
N ALA A 130 7.36 9.57 6.40
CA ALA A 130 7.62 8.26 5.79
C ALA A 130 8.90 8.25 4.93
N ARG A 131 9.23 9.36 4.28
CA ARG A 131 10.51 9.52 3.55
C ARG A 131 11.72 9.45 4.50
N ALA A 132 11.60 10.01 5.70
CA ALA A 132 12.71 10.13 6.65
C ALA A 132 13.02 8.81 7.40
N SER A 133 12.05 7.89 7.50
CA SER A 133 12.17 6.70 8.34
C SER A 133 13.16 5.63 7.83
N ARG A 134 13.45 5.60 6.52
CA ARG A 134 14.39 4.62 5.91
C ARG A 134 15.27 5.22 4.81
N ALA A 135 16.17 6.11 5.22
CA ALA A 135 17.13 6.75 4.32
C ALA A 135 18.10 5.77 3.63
N ASP A 136 18.29 4.57 4.16
CA ASP A 136 19.14 3.52 3.57
C ASP A 136 18.49 2.79 2.39
N ARG A 137 17.19 3.03 2.15
CA ARG A 137 16.39 2.30 1.17
C ARG A 137 15.73 3.23 0.17
N HIS A 138 16.28 3.25 -1.04
CA HIS A 138 15.69 4.00 -2.15
C HIS A 138 14.25 3.56 -2.46
N SER A 139 13.34 4.53 -2.58
CA SER A 139 11.94 4.38 -2.98
C SER A 139 11.47 5.58 -3.83
N ILE A 140 10.22 5.54 -4.31
CA ILE A 140 9.62 6.67 -5.04
C ILE A 140 9.57 7.97 -4.21
N LEU A 141 9.59 7.86 -2.88
CA LEU A 141 9.55 9.02 -1.98
C LEU A 141 10.82 9.89 -2.07
N ASP A 142 11.92 9.34 -2.60
CA ASP A 142 13.17 10.08 -2.77
C ASP A 142 13.12 11.05 -3.95
N THR A 143 12.35 10.72 -4.98
CA THR A 143 12.30 11.46 -6.26
C THR A 143 10.97 12.13 -6.52
N ALA A 144 9.89 11.68 -5.88
CA ALA A 144 8.57 12.26 -6.04
C ALA A 144 8.43 13.60 -5.32
N ASP A 145 7.48 14.41 -5.81
CA ASP A 145 7.06 15.64 -5.16
C ASP A 145 6.20 15.32 -3.92
N LEU A 146 6.75 15.56 -2.74
CA LEU A 146 6.07 15.44 -1.45
C LEU A 146 5.72 16.81 -0.85
N SER A 147 5.58 17.84 -1.70
CA SER A 147 5.06 19.13 -1.29
C SER A 147 3.66 18.98 -0.68
N SER A 148 3.34 19.82 0.30
CA SER A 148 2.02 19.84 0.91
C SER A 148 0.92 20.09 -0.12
N GLU A 149 1.20 20.85 -1.18
CA GLU A 149 0.27 21.08 -2.30
C GLU A 149 -0.07 19.78 -3.04
N ASN A 150 0.94 19.01 -3.46
CA ASN A 150 0.72 17.76 -4.17
C ASN A 150 0.04 16.71 -3.28
N LEU A 151 0.46 16.58 -2.03
CA LEU A 151 -0.12 15.64 -1.07
C LEU A 151 -1.57 16.02 -0.69
N SER A 152 -1.87 17.32 -0.55
CA SER A 152 -3.23 17.83 -0.38
C SER A 152 -4.14 17.46 -1.55
N ARG A 153 -3.65 17.64 -2.79
CA ARG A 153 -4.37 17.21 -4.00
C ARG A 153 -4.67 15.71 -3.97
N LEU A 154 -3.67 14.87 -3.67
CA LEU A 154 -3.84 13.42 -3.59
C LEU A 154 -4.82 12.99 -2.48
N TYR A 155 -4.78 13.67 -1.32
CA TYR A 155 -5.75 13.45 -0.24
C TYR A 155 -7.18 13.71 -0.71
N ARG A 156 -7.43 14.85 -1.36
CA ARG A 156 -8.76 15.22 -1.86
C ARG A 156 -9.26 14.27 -2.94
N GLU A 157 -8.39 13.85 -3.85
CA GLU A 157 -8.71 12.84 -4.85
C GLU A 157 -9.12 11.50 -4.21
N MET A 158 -8.45 11.08 -3.13
CA MET A 158 -8.82 9.88 -2.38
C MET A 158 -10.15 10.05 -1.63
N GLU A 159 -10.34 11.21 -1.00
CA GLU A 159 -11.59 11.55 -0.32
C GLU A 159 -12.77 11.55 -1.28
N GLU A 160 -12.57 11.92 -2.55
CA GLU A 160 -13.60 11.92 -3.59
C GLU A 160 -13.83 10.55 -4.24
N GLU A 161 -12.76 9.81 -4.54
CA GLU A 161 -12.84 8.50 -5.19
C GLU A 161 -13.58 7.46 -4.33
N PHE A 162 -13.35 7.48 -3.02
CA PHE A 162 -13.82 6.44 -2.09
C PHE A 162 -14.93 6.94 -1.15
N LYS A 163 -15.71 7.93 -1.58
CA LYS A 163 -16.79 8.54 -0.78
C LYS A 163 -17.81 7.54 -0.25
#